data_AF-A0AAW7XKM6-F1
#
_entry.id   AF-A0AAW7XKM6-F1
#
_cell.length_a   1.000
_cell.length_b   1.000
_cell.length_c   1.000
_cell.angle_alpha   90.00
_cell.angle_beta   90.00
_cell.angle_gamma   90.00
#
_symmetry.space_group_name_H-M   'P 1'
#
loop_
_entity.id
_entity.type
_entity.pdbx_description
1 polymer ?
#
loop_
_entity_poly.entity_id
_entity_poly.type
_entity_poly.pdbx_seq_one_letter_code
_entity_poly.pdbx_strand_id
1 'polypeptide(L)'
;MKRASLYPICGFLIAPPIGALIWVVLNGGIGEIFGGISAWAVIVSWVISAVVGIPIYLLLKAKGCINFRSLTLGGALISAAPWLLLSFPGGTTRSVVGQTIIIENGSYTTEGLLYQLKFLLGFGFCGAVSGLVFWLIVRQLVTRPSN
;
A
#
# COMPACT_ATOMS: atom_id res chain seq x y z
N MET A 1 15.42 -2.01 -24.67
CA MET A 1 14.17 -2.55 -24.09
C MET A 1 12.96 -2.02 -24.87
N LYS A 2 11.99 -2.88 -25.21
CA LYS A 2 10.73 -2.42 -25.84
C LYS A 2 9.96 -1.52 -24.86
N ARG A 3 9.41 -0.39 -25.34
CA ARG A 3 8.64 0.57 -24.53
C ARG A 3 7.55 -0.10 -23.67
N ALA A 4 6.92 -1.16 -24.19
CA ALA A 4 5.91 -1.97 -23.50
C ALA A 4 6.37 -2.59 -22.16
N SER A 5 7.67 -2.81 -21.97
CA SER A 5 8.23 -3.32 -20.72
C SER A 5 8.75 -2.21 -19.80
N LEU A 6 9.04 -1.01 -20.32
CA LEU A 6 9.64 0.07 -19.54
C LEU A 6 8.59 0.74 -18.62
N TYR A 7 7.38 1.03 -19.12
CA TYR A 7 6.37 1.74 -18.32
C TYR A 7 5.89 0.99 -17.08
N PRO A 8 5.64 -0.34 -17.12
CA PRO A 8 5.28 -1.06 -15.90
C PRO A 8 6.41 -1.02 -14.86
N ILE A 9 7.66 -1.15 -15.30
CA ILE A 9 8.85 -1.05 -14.42
C ILE A 9 8.91 0.34 -13.77
N CYS A 10 8.81 1.40 -14.57
CA CYS A 10 8.74 2.77 -14.04
C CYS A 10 7.55 2.94 -13.07
N GLY A 11 6.40 2.34 -13.37
CA GLY A 11 5.23 2.33 -12.51
C GLY A 11 5.51 1.71 -11.14
N PHE A 12 6.15 0.54 -11.10
CA PHE A 12 6.50 -0.14 -9.84
C PHE A 12 7.60 0.57 -9.05
N LEU A 13 8.45 1.36 -9.71
CA LEU A 13 9.46 2.17 -9.03
C LEU A 13 8.89 3.46 -8.44
N ILE A 14 7.90 4.07 -9.09
CA ILE A 14 7.41 5.42 -8.76
C ILE A 14 6.13 5.38 -7.91
N ALA A 15 5.17 4.52 -8.25
CA ALA A 15 3.85 4.58 -7.66
C ALA A 15 3.81 4.19 -6.16
N PRO A 16 4.50 3.12 -5.71
CA PRO A 16 4.48 2.73 -4.30
C PRO A 16 5.12 3.76 -3.35
N PRO A 17 6.27 4.38 -3.69
CA PRO A 17 6.82 5.46 -2.89
C PRO A 17 5.88 6.66 -2.73
N ILE A 18 5.06 6.98 -3.74
CA ILE A 18 4.10 8.09 -3.63
C ILE A 18 3.07 7.80 -2.54
N GLY A 19 2.49 6.60 -2.49
CA GLY A 19 1.60 6.22 -1.40
C GLY A 19 2.29 6.22 -0.04
N ALA A 20 3.53 5.72 0.03
CA ALA A 20 4.33 5.73 1.25
C ALA A 20 4.62 7.15 1.75
N LEU A 21 4.99 8.06 0.86
CA LEU A 21 5.25 9.47 1.20
C LEU A 21 3.97 10.18 1.67
N ILE A 22 2.82 9.90 1.05
CA ILE A 22 1.54 10.43 1.54
C ILE A 22 1.27 9.99 2.98
N TRP A 23 1.51 8.72 3.29
CA TRP A 23 1.37 8.22 4.66
C TRP A 23 2.27 8.96 5.65
N VAL A 24 3.55 9.13 5.30
CA VAL A 24 4.55 9.85 6.12
C VAL A 24 4.10 11.29 6.35
N VAL A 25 3.66 12.00 5.31
CA VAL A 25 3.21 13.39 5.43
C VAL A 25 1.96 13.50 6.31
N LEU A 26 1.00 12.57 6.18
CA LEU A 26 -0.24 12.62 6.94
C LEU A 26 -0.06 12.26 8.42
N ASN A 27 0.89 11.41 8.78
CA ASN A 27 1.03 10.89 10.14
C ASN A 27 2.31 11.33 10.87
N GLY A 28 3.42 11.48 10.16
CA GLY A 28 4.70 11.94 10.71
C GLY A 28 4.97 13.43 10.45
N GLY A 29 4.23 14.06 9.54
CA GLY A 29 4.43 15.45 9.14
C GLY A 29 5.62 15.64 8.18
N ILE A 30 5.83 16.89 7.76
CA ILE A 30 6.82 17.25 6.73
C ILE A 30 8.27 16.98 7.20
N GLY A 31 8.53 17.06 8.51
CA GLY A 31 9.85 16.81 9.08
C GLY A 31 10.35 15.37 8.90
N GLU A 32 9.43 14.41 8.83
CA GLU A 32 9.76 12.99 8.68
C GLU A 32 10.01 12.56 7.23
N ILE A 33 9.83 13.46 6.25
CA ILE A 33 10.08 13.15 4.83
C ILE A 33 11.52 12.71 4.58
N PHE A 34 12.48 13.27 5.33
CA PHE A 34 13.89 12.90 5.25
C PHE A 34 14.36 12.05 6.43
N GLY A 35 13.43 11.59 7.28
CA GLY A 35 13.71 10.77 8.44
C GLY A 35 13.90 9.29 8.11
N GLY A 36 14.29 8.50 9.11
CA GLY A 36 14.42 7.04 8.95
C GLY A 36 13.08 6.37 8.62
N ILE A 37 11.96 6.94 9.07
CA ILE A 37 10.61 6.41 8.85
C ILE A 37 10.23 6.47 7.36
N SER A 38 10.56 7.55 6.66
CA SER A 38 10.28 7.66 5.22
C SER A 38 11.13 6.69 4.40
N ALA A 39 12.42 6.59 4.70
CA ALA A 39 13.32 5.65 4.05
C ALA A 39 12.84 4.21 4.23
N TRP A 40 12.44 3.85 5.46
CA TRP A 40 11.84 2.56 5.75
C TRP A 40 10.54 2.32 4.98
N ALA A 41 9.61 3.28 4.99
CA ALA A 41 8.32 3.15 4.31
C ALA A 41 8.48 2.99 2.79
N VAL A 42 9.41 3.72 2.18
CA VAL A 42 9.73 3.62 0.75
C VAL A 42 10.31 2.24 0.43
N ILE A 43 11.30 1.77 1.19
CA ILE A 43 11.93 0.45 0.98
C ILE A 43 10.89 -0.67 1.09
N VAL A 44 10.08 -0.66 2.14
CA VAL A 44 9.02 -1.66 2.34
C VAL A 44 8.01 -1.61 1.19
N SER A 45 7.63 -0.41 0.72
CA SER A 45 6.71 -0.27 -0.41
C SER A 45 7.26 -0.91 -1.69
N TRP A 46 8.57 -0.76 -1.96
CA TRP A 46 9.22 -1.42 -3.10
C TRP A 46 9.26 -2.93 -2.95
N VAL A 47 9.61 -3.44 -1.75
CA VAL A 47 9.63 -4.88 -1.50
C VAL A 47 8.25 -5.48 -1.73
N ILE A 48 7.20 -4.89 -1.14
CA ILE A 48 5.82 -5.35 -1.32
C ILE A 48 5.41 -5.28 -2.80
N SER A 49 5.74 -4.20 -3.50
CA SER A 49 5.44 -4.10 -4.93
C SER A 49 6.18 -5.13 -5.78
N ALA A 50 7.45 -5.42 -5.49
CA ALA A 50 8.21 -6.40 -6.24
C ALA A 50 7.69 -7.83 -6.01
N VAL A 51 7.41 -8.18 -4.75
CA VAL A 51 7.03 -9.54 -4.35
C VAL A 51 5.56 -9.82 -4.64
N VAL A 52 4.67 -8.84 -4.44
CA VAL A 52 3.21 -9.04 -4.52
C VAL A 52 2.60 -8.26 -5.68
N GLY A 53 2.99 -7.00 -5.85
CA GLY A 53 2.45 -6.11 -6.89
C GLY A 53 2.70 -6.59 -8.32
N ILE A 54 3.95 -6.97 -8.64
CA ILE A 54 4.33 -7.43 -9.99
C ILE A 54 3.58 -8.71 -10.36
N PRO A 55 3.56 -9.79 -9.55
CA PRO A 55 2.80 -11.00 -9.89
C PRO A 55 1.31 -10.74 -10.09
N ILE A 56 0.68 -9.94 -9.24
CA ILE A 56 -0.75 -9.61 -9.35
C ILE A 56 -1.02 -8.82 -10.64
N TYR A 57 -0.17 -7.85 -10.99
CA TYR A 57 -0.30 -7.12 -12.25
C TYR A 57 -0.17 -8.03 -13.46
N LEU A 58 0.80 -8.95 -13.47
CA LEU A 58 0.97 -9.90 -14.57
C LEU A 58 -0.25 -10.81 -14.72
N LEU A 59 -0.82 -11.28 -13.60
CA LEU A 59 -2.04 -12.08 -13.59
C LEU A 59 -3.25 -11.29 -14.11
N LEU A 60 -3.45 -10.06 -13.64
CA LEU A 60 -4.54 -9.19 -14.11
C LEU A 60 -4.38 -8.85 -15.60
N LYS A 61 -3.14 -8.66 -16.06
CA LYS A 61 -2.81 -8.44 -17.47
C LYS A 61 -3.14 -9.65 -18.32
N ALA A 62 -2.75 -10.85 -17.89
CA ALA A 62 -3.08 -12.09 -18.60
C ALA A 62 -4.59 -12.32 -18.71
N LYS A 63 -5.37 -11.86 -17.73
CA LYS A 63 -6.84 -11.94 -17.72
C LYS A 63 -7.55 -10.78 -18.44
N GLY A 64 -6.81 -9.80 -18.98
CA GLY A 64 -7.42 -8.61 -19.59
C GLY A 64 -8.18 -7.71 -18.60
N CYS A 65 -7.94 -7.87 -17.30
CA CYS A 65 -8.66 -7.15 -16.25
C CYS A 65 -7.98 -5.84 -15.83
N ILE A 66 -7.01 -5.34 -16.61
CA ILE A 66 -6.25 -4.13 -16.28
C ILE A 66 -7.11 -2.89 -16.54
N ASN A 67 -7.73 -2.40 -15.48
CA ASN A 67 -8.51 -1.17 -15.49
C ASN A 67 -8.28 -0.35 -14.21
N PHE A 68 -8.75 0.89 -14.24
CA PHE A 68 -8.70 1.82 -13.10
C PHE A 68 -9.13 1.18 -11.77
N ARG A 69 -10.28 0.49 -11.75
CA ARG A 69 -10.84 -0.08 -10.52
C ARG A 69 -9.95 -1.20 -9.98
N SER A 70 -9.50 -2.10 -10.86
CA SER A 70 -8.67 -3.25 -10.49
C SER A 70 -7.33 -2.84 -9.87
N LEU A 71 -6.67 -1.81 -10.40
CA LEU A 71 -5.36 -1.39 -9.93
C LEU A 71 -5.46 -0.55 -8.66
N THR A 72 -6.47 0.31 -8.54
CA THR A 72 -6.74 1.09 -7.32
C THR A 72 -7.16 0.18 -6.17
N LEU A 73 -8.11 -0.73 -6.38
CA LEU A 73 -8.53 -1.69 -5.35
C LEU A 73 -7.42 -2.70 -5.04
N GLY A 74 -6.71 -3.17 -6.07
CA GLY A 74 -5.56 -4.05 -5.90
C GLY A 74 -4.47 -3.40 -5.05
N GLY A 75 -4.12 -2.14 -5.33
CA GLY A 75 -3.18 -1.38 -4.52
C GLY A 75 -3.62 -1.22 -3.07
N ALA A 76 -4.91 -0.93 -2.84
CA ALA A 76 -5.47 -0.83 -1.49
C ALA A 76 -5.35 -2.15 -0.72
N LEU A 77 -5.72 -3.27 -1.35
CA LEU A 77 -5.65 -4.60 -0.75
C LEU A 77 -4.21 -5.03 -0.48
N ILE A 78 -3.30 -4.84 -1.44
CA ILE A 78 -1.88 -5.20 -1.28
C ILE A 78 -1.24 -4.41 -0.13
N SER A 79 -1.63 -3.14 0.03
CA SER A 79 -1.12 -2.29 1.11
C SER A 79 -1.71 -2.66 2.48
N ALA A 80 -3.02 -2.93 2.56
CA ALA A 80 -3.70 -3.19 3.84
C ALA A 80 -3.60 -4.65 4.32
N ALA A 81 -3.50 -5.62 3.41
CA ALA A 81 -3.56 -7.04 3.75
C ALA A 81 -2.44 -7.52 4.70
N PRO A 82 -1.17 -7.12 4.53
CA PRO A 82 -0.13 -7.49 5.49
C PRO A 82 -0.46 -7.04 6.91
N TRP A 83 -0.98 -5.82 7.05
CA TRP A 83 -1.37 -5.27 8.34
C TRP A 83 -2.57 -5.99 8.93
N LEU A 84 -3.57 -6.32 8.11
CA LEU A 84 -4.72 -7.14 8.52
C LEU A 84 -4.27 -8.51 9.05
N LEU A 85 -3.34 -9.17 8.36
CA LEU A 85 -2.80 -10.47 8.78
C LEU A 85 -1.97 -10.38 10.07
N LEU A 86 -1.34 -9.24 10.33
CA LEU A 86 -0.58 -8.96 11.55
C LEU A 86 -1.45 -8.37 12.67
N SER A 87 -2.75 -8.15 12.42
CA SER A 87 -3.67 -7.54 13.38
C SER A 87 -4.14 -8.50 14.48
N PHE A 88 -3.61 -9.72 14.58
CA PHE A 88 -4.04 -10.64 15.62
C PHE A 88 -3.22 -10.42 16.89
N PRO A 89 -3.85 -10.24 18.07
CA PRO A 89 -3.16 -9.86 19.30
C PRO A 89 -2.22 -10.97 19.81
N GLY A 90 -2.39 -12.21 19.33
CA GLY A 90 -1.52 -13.34 19.66
C GLY A 90 -1.49 -13.57 21.17
N GLY A 91 -0.28 -13.54 21.75
CA GLY A 91 -0.04 -13.64 23.19
C GLY A 91 0.01 -12.29 23.94
N THR A 92 -0.31 -11.17 23.29
CA THR A 92 -0.20 -9.83 23.89
C THR A 92 -1.29 -9.63 24.91
N THR A 93 -0.95 -9.56 26.20
CA THR A 93 -1.92 -9.40 27.28
C THR A 93 -2.35 -7.94 27.49
N ARG A 94 -1.47 -6.98 27.20
CA ARG A 94 -1.75 -5.54 27.30
C ARG A 94 -0.93 -4.74 26.30
N SER A 95 -1.56 -3.79 25.62
CA SER A 95 -0.88 -2.83 24.73
C SER A 95 -1.51 -1.44 24.85
N VAL A 96 -0.68 -0.41 24.82
CA VAL A 96 -1.06 1.00 25.03
C VAL A 96 -0.41 1.85 23.94
N VAL A 97 -1.20 2.69 23.28
CA VAL A 97 -0.72 3.68 22.32
C VAL A 97 -1.05 5.07 22.85
N GLY A 98 -0.01 5.85 23.16
CA GLY A 98 -0.17 7.13 23.87
C GLY A 98 -0.77 6.91 25.26
N GLN A 99 -1.99 7.39 25.47
CA GLN A 99 -2.76 7.22 26.72
C GLN A 99 -3.89 6.18 26.61
N THR A 100 -4.08 5.57 25.43
CA THR A 100 -5.22 4.69 25.15
C THR A 100 -4.80 3.22 25.22
N ILE A 101 -5.52 2.43 26.01
CA ILE A 101 -5.35 0.98 26.06
C ILE A 101 -6.05 0.36 24.85
N ILE A 102 -5.27 -0.25 23.97
CA ILE A 102 -5.77 -0.86 22.73
C ILE A 102 -5.95 -2.37 22.84
N ILE A 103 -5.19 -3.04 23.71
CA ILE A 103 -5.34 -4.47 24.01
C ILE A 103 -5.36 -4.61 25.53
N GLU A 104 -6.32 -5.38 26.03
CA GLU A 104 -6.47 -5.73 27.44
C GLU A 104 -6.95 -7.18 27.57
N ASN A 105 -6.32 -7.93 28.47
CA ASN A 105 -6.59 -9.37 28.69
C ASN A 105 -6.53 -10.22 27.41
N GLY A 106 -5.65 -9.89 26.47
CA GLY A 106 -5.51 -10.64 25.22
C GLY A 106 -6.54 -10.31 24.13
N SER A 107 -7.46 -9.38 24.38
CA SER A 107 -8.44 -8.92 23.40
C SER A 107 -8.26 -7.44 23.07
N TYR A 108 -8.65 -7.05 21.86
CA TYR A 108 -8.79 -5.63 21.55
C TYR A 108 -9.91 -5.00 22.39
N THR A 109 -9.63 -3.82 22.91
CA THR A 109 -10.67 -2.93 23.44
C THR A 109 -11.45 -2.32 22.27
N THR A 110 -12.61 -1.71 22.52
CA THR A 110 -13.37 -0.99 21.47
C THR A 110 -12.52 0.10 20.82
N GLU A 111 -11.74 0.83 21.62
CA GLU A 111 -10.79 1.83 21.14
C GLU A 111 -9.67 1.19 20.31
N GLY A 112 -9.18 0.02 20.71
CA GLY A 112 -8.21 -0.76 19.95
C GLY A 112 -8.72 -1.19 18.58
N LEU A 113 -9.97 -1.64 18.47
CA LEU A 113 -10.60 -1.98 17.19
C LEU A 113 -10.75 -0.75 16.29
N LEU A 114 -11.17 0.40 16.86
CA LEU A 114 -11.28 1.65 16.12
C LEU A 114 -9.91 2.15 15.64
N TYR A 115 -8.89 2.05 16.49
CA TYR A 115 -7.51 2.37 16.12
C TYR A 115 -7.03 1.48 14.97
N GLN A 116 -7.25 0.17 15.08
CA GLN A 116 -6.87 -0.80 14.05
C GLN A 116 -7.58 -0.54 12.73
N LEU A 117 -8.88 -0.25 12.76
CA LEU A 117 -9.66 0.05 11.57
C LEU A 117 -9.16 1.32 10.88
N LYS A 118 -8.91 2.40 11.64
CA LYS A 118 -8.35 3.65 11.10
C LYS A 118 -6.98 3.41 10.46
N PHE A 119 -6.13 2.61 11.11
CA PHE A 119 -4.82 2.25 10.60
C PHE A 119 -4.93 1.48 9.27
N LEU A 120 -5.76 0.45 9.19
CA LEU A 120 -5.99 -0.32 7.96
C LEU A 120 -6.56 0.54 6.82
N LEU A 121 -7.54 1.40 7.12
CA LEU A 121 -8.12 2.32 6.13
C LEU A 121 -7.07 3.30 5.61
N GLY A 122 -6.19 3.79 6.49
CA GLY A 122 -5.07 4.65 6.14
C GLY A 122 -4.09 4.00 5.15
N PHE A 123 -3.64 2.77 5.45
CA PHE A 123 -2.79 2.02 4.53
C PHE A 123 -3.51 1.65 3.23
N GLY A 124 -4.78 1.27 3.31
CA GLY A 124 -5.63 0.99 2.16
C GLY A 124 -5.76 2.21 1.25
N PHE A 125 -5.96 3.40 1.80
CA PHE A 125 -6.01 4.65 1.06
C PHE A 125 -4.68 4.95 0.35
N CYS A 126 -3.55 4.81 1.05
CA CYS A 126 -2.22 5.03 0.46
C CYS A 126 -1.92 4.03 -0.67
N GLY A 127 -2.35 2.77 -0.48
CA GLY A 127 -2.32 1.74 -1.51
C GLY A 127 -3.20 2.07 -2.71
N ALA A 128 -4.40 2.61 -2.48
CA ALA A 128 -5.30 3.04 -3.53
C ALA A 128 -4.69 4.18 -4.37
N VAL A 129 -4.07 5.17 -3.73
CA VAL A 129 -3.37 6.25 -4.42
C VAL A 129 -2.19 5.71 -5.23
N SER A 130 -1.43 4.76 -4.69
CA SER A 130 -0.35 4.09 -5.43
C SER A 130 -0.91 3.36 -6.66
N GLY A 131 -2.01 2.61 -6.51
CA GLY A 131 -2.70 1.94 -7.61
C GLY A 131 -3.22 2.90 -8.69
N LEU A 132 -3.74 4.05 -8.27
CA LEU A 132 -4.18 5.14 -9.15
C LEU A 132 -3.01 5.69 -9.96
N VAL A 133 -1.90 6.05 -9.30
CA VAL A 133 -0.70 6.56 -9.98
C VAL A 133 -0.15 5.51 -10.95
N PHE A 134 -0.09 4.26 -10.53
CA PHE A 134 0.33 3.15 -11.38
C PHE A 134 -0.56 3.03 -12.63
N TRP A 135 -1.89 3.08 -12.47
CA TRP A 135 -2.82 3.12 -13.61
C TRP A 135 -2.55 4.29 -14.54
N LEU A 136 -2.32 5.50 -14.02
CA LEU A 136 -2.03 6.68 -14.85
C LEU A 136 -0.75 6.52 -15.69
N ILE A 137 0.24 5.80 -15.16
CA ILE A 137 1.49 5.49 -15.86
C ILE A 137 1.25 4.42 -16.94
N VAL A 138 0.56 3.33 -16.62
CA VAL A 138 0.40 2.19 -17.53
C VAL A 138 -0.79 2.30 -18.50
N ARG A 139 -1.77 3.18 -18.25
CA ARG A 139 -2.95 3.36 -19.14
C ARG A 139 -2.55 3.74 -20.56
N GLN A 140 -1.43 4.45 -20.72
CA GLN A 140 -0.90 4.83 -22.03
C GLN A 140 -0.49 3.62 -22.89
N LEU A 141 -0.24 2.46 -22.26
CA LEU A 141 0.00 1.19 -22.95
C LEU A 141 -1.29 0.42 -23.27
N VAL A 142 -2.37 0.68 -22.53
CA VAL A 142 -3.66 0.01 -22.73
C VAL A 142 -4.47 0.70 -23.83
N THR A 143 -4.32 2.03 -23.97
CA THR A 143 -5.11 2.83 -24.92
C THR A 143 -4.47 3.01 -26.29
N ARG A 144 -3.21 2.63 -26.50
CA ARG A 144 -2.55 2.75 -27.81
C ARG A 144 -2.68 1.42 -28.56
N PRO A 145 -3.27 1.41 -29.78
CA PRO A 145 -3.26 0.22 -30.62
C PRO A 145 -1.80 -0.19 -30.89
N SER A 146 -1.56 -1.50 -30.89
CA SER A 146 -0.25 -2.04 -31.27
C SER A 146 0.04 -1.62 -32.71
N ASN A 147 1.03 -0.75 -32.89
CA ASN A 147 1.76 -0.65 -34.16
C ASN A 147 2.78 -1.78 -34.22
#